data_AF-A0A225VK92-F1
#
_entry.id   AF-A0A225VK92-F1
#
_cell.length_a   1.000
_cell.length_b   1.000
_cell.length_c   1.000
_cell.angle_alpha   90.00
_cell.angle_beta   90.00
_cell.angle_gamma   90.00
#
_symmetry.space_group_name_H-M   'P 1'
#
loop_
_entity.id
_entity.type
_entity.pdbx_description
1 polymer ?
#
loop_
_entity_poly.entity_id
_entity_poly.type
_entity_poly.pdbx_seq_one_letter_code
_entity_poly.pdbx_strand_id
1 'polypeptide(L)'
;MPSFQVDADGDVETTVPQPVFELVKAPQLTSWDQESLVKWLRERRRYVESMKERCRTTQESEEAVIRSVRATTETNLLDYLARYEFQKAKESITDADILVKVTARVGEVMNGHVPDIFEFFKQHLKMDLSEQDVEARIVKYFVDFDPDPIFVTG
;
A
#
# COMPACT_ATOMS: atom_id res chain seq x y z
N MET A 1 25.41 42.70 18.02
CA MET A 1 24.11 42.55 17.31
C MET A 1 24.43 42.26 15.85
N PRO A 2 23.76 41.31 15.18
CA PRO A 2 24.05 41.01 13.78
C PRO A 2 23.61 42.19 12.90
N SER A 3 24.50 42.68 12.04
CA SER A 3 24.21 43.73 11.06
C SER A 3 23.64 43.10 9.80
N PHE A 4 22.38 43.39 9.48
CA PHE A 4 21.77 43.00 8.21
C PHE A 4 22.16 44.01 7.13
N GLN A 5 22.60 43.53 5.97
CA GLN A 5 22.83 44.39 4.81
C GLN A 5 21.48 44.69 4.16
N VAL A 6 21.27 45.97 3.86
CA VAL A 6 20.05 46.52 3.27
C VAL A 6 20.39 47.12 1.92
N ASP A 7 19.52 46.92 0.94
CA ASP A 7 19.68 47.47 -0.41
C ASP A 7 19.29 48.96 -0.46
N ALA A 8 19.37 49.54 -1.66
CA ALA A 8 19.11 50.97 -1.88
C ALA A 8 17.65 51.38 -1.62
N ASP A 9 16.72 50.40 -1.59
CA ASP A 9 15.31 50.61 -1.33
C ASP A 9 14.96 50.36 0.16
N GLY A 10 15.96 49.95 0.97
CA GLY A 10 15.82 49.71 2.40
C GLY A 10 15.37 48.29 2.75
N ASP A 11 15.31 47.41 1.77
CA ASP A 11 14.94 46.01 1.97
C ASP A 11 16.17 45.18 2.35
N VAL A 12 15.97 44.18 3.21
CA VAL A 12 17.05 43.28 3.63
C VAL A 12 17.47 42.43 2.44
N GLU A 13 18.76 42.46 2.11
CA GLU A 13 19.34 41.70 1.00
C GLU A 13 19.27 40.20 1.31
N THR A 14 18.22 39.53 0.82
CA THR A 14 18.02 38.09 1.02
C THR A 14 18.77 37.30 -0.06
N THR A 15 20.08 37.09 0.15
CA THR A 15 20.92 36.26 -0.73
C THR A 15 20.67 34.75 -0.62
N VAL A 16 19.69 34.33 0.19
CA VAL A 16 19.31 32.92 0.33
C VAL A 16 18.13 32.64 -0.59
N PRO A 17 18.31 31.90 -1.71
CA PRO A 17 17.18 31.49 -2.51
C PRO A 17 16.22 30.69 -1.63
N GLN A 18 14.96 31.13 -1.55
CA GLN A 18 13.93 30.42 -0.81
C GLN A 18 13.83 28.99 -1.36
N PRO A 19 13.92 27.95 -0.50
CA PRO A 19 13.76 26.59 -0.97
C PRO A 19 12.38 26.44 -1.59
N VAL A 20 12.32 26.04 -2.86
CA VAL A 20 11.07 25.65 -3.51
C VAL A 20 10.64 24.33 -2.87
N PHE A 21 9.76 24.41 -1.86
CA PHE A 21 9.19 23.22 -1.25
C PHE A 21 8.12 22.66 -2.19
N GLU A 22 8.52 21.72 -3.05
CA GLU A 22 7.55 20.86 -3.70
C GLU A 22 6.79 20.11 -2.59
N LEU A 23 5.49 20.34 -2.49
CA LEU A 23 4.63 19.77 -1.46
C LEU A 23 4.46 18.27 -1.74
N VAL A 24 5.48 17.47 -1.37
CA VAL A 24 5.46 16.01 -1.57
C VAL A 24 4.30 15.43 -0.76
N LYS A 25 3.23 15.05 -1.46
CA LYS A 25 2.02 14.48 -0.86
C LYS A 25 2.26 13.02 -0.48
N ALA A 26 1.82 12.64 0.72
CA ALA A 26 1.87 11.24 1.14
C ALA A 26 0.95 10.39 0.25
N PRO A 27 1.43 9.26 -0.31
CA PRO A 27 0.62 8.40 -1.16
C PRO A 27 -0.47 7.71 -0.33
N GLN A 28 -1.68 7.71 -0.85
CA GLN A 28 -2.82 7.06 -0.22
C GLN A 28 -2.89 5.59 -0.61
N LEU A 29 -3.21 4.75 0.36
CA LEU A 29 -3.45 3.33 0.15
C LEU A 29 -4.95 3.11 -0.03
N THR A 30 -5.38 2.97 -1.28
CA THR A 30 -6.80 2.92 -1.69
C THR A 30 -7.22 1.56 -2.26
N SER A 31 -6.26 0.71 -2.62
CA SER A 31 -6.53 -0.63 -3.16
C SER A 31 -5.57 -1.68 -2.59
N TRP A 32 -6.03 -2.92 -2.60
CA TRP A 32 -5.31 -4.10 -2.15
C TRP A 32 -4.93 -5.07 -3.28
N ASP A 33 -5.12 -4.66 -4.54
CA ASP A 33 -4.63 -5.41 -5.70
C ASP A 33 -3.11 -5.27 -5.87
N GLN A 34 -2.51 -6.26 -6.54
CA GLN A 34 -1.06 -6.37 -6.62
C GLN A 34 -0.38 -5.18 -7.30
N GLU A 35 -0.94 -4.71 -8.42
CA GLU A 35 -0.35 -3.62 -9.20
C GLU A 35 -0.37 -2.31 -8.40
N SER A 36 -1.52 -2.03 -7.77
CA SER A 36 -1.67 -0.89 -6.87
C SER A 36 -0.73 -0.96 -5.69
N LEU A 37 -0.52 -2.13 -5.08
CA LEU A 37 0.40 -2.30 -3.96
C LEU A 37 1.87 -2.12 -4.36
N VAL A 38 2.28 -2.65 -5.52
CA VAL A 38 3.64 -2.44 -6.06
C VAL A 38 3.87 -0.95 -6.33
N LYS A 39 2.91 -0.29 -6.98
CA LYS A 39 2.98 1.15 -7.27
C LYS A 39 3.04 1.97 -5.98
N TRP A 40 2.12 1.71 -5.05
CA TRP A 40 2.05 2.40 -3.77
C TRP A 40 3.34 2.23 -2.97
N LEU A 41 3.92 1.02 -2.89
CA LEU A 41 5.15 0.77 -2.15
C LEU A 41 6.34 1.58 -2.71
N ARG A 42 6.42 1.71 -4.04
CA ARG A 42 7.44 2.54 -4.71
C ARG A 42 7.23 4.02 -4.41
N GLU A 43 6.00 4.52 -4.51
CA GLU A 43 5.65 5.90 -4.20
C GLU A 43 5.90 6.22 -2.73
N ARG A 44 5.54 5.31 -1.82
CA ARG A 44 5.74 5.45 -0.38
C ARG A 44 7.21 5.52 -0.02
N ARG A 45 8.06 4.71 -0.65
CA ARG A 45 9.52 4.79 -0.49
C ARG A 45 10.07 6.14 -0.93
N ARG A 46 9.68 6.61 -2.12
CA ARG A 46 10.09 7.93 -2.63
C ARG A 46 9.66 9.05 -1.69
N TYR A 47 8.41 9.01 -1.22
CA TYR A 47 7.89 9.97 -0.24
C TYR A 47 8.74 9.99 1.03
N VAL A 48 9.00 8.83 1.64
CA VAL A 48 9.79 8.75 2.88
C VAL A 48 11.21 9.31 2.67
N GLU A 49 11.88 8.96 1.58
CA GLU A 49 13.22 9.48 1.28
C GLU A 49 13.20 11.01 1.07
N SER A 50 12.23 11.53 0.33
CA SER A 50 12.07 12.98 0.16
C SER A 50 11.78 13.71 1.48
N MET A 51 11.01 13.10 2.38
CA MET A 51 10.72 13.69 3.69
C MET A 51 11.94 13.64 4.62
N LYS A 52 12.73 12.56 4.61
CA LYS A 52 13.98 12.46 5.37
C LYS A 52 15.01 13.51 4.94
N GLU A 53 15.17 13.71 3.63
CA GLU A 53 16.05 14.74 3.09
C GLU A 53 15.65 16.15 3.56
N ARG A 54 14.35 16.41 3.64
CA ARG A 54 13.82 17.66 4.21
C ARG A 54 14.12 17.79 5.70
N CYS A 55 13.90 16.74 6.49
CA CYS A 55 14.18 16.74 7.93
C CYS A 55 15.66 17.04 8.21
N ARG A 56 16.58 16.53 7.38
CA ARG A 56 18.02 16.83 7.48
C ARG A 56 18.34 18.32 7.35
N THR A 57 17.53 19.04 6.58
CA THR A 57 17.72 20.49 6.32
C THR A 57 17.03 21.35 7.37
N THR A 58 15.88 20.92 7.89
CA THR A 58 15.02 21.71 8.81
C THR A 58 15.20 21.34 10.29
N GLN A 59 15.94 20.27 10.61
CA GLN A 59 16.13 19.74 11.98
C GLN A 59 14.82 19.29 12.68
N GLU A 60 13.79 18.97 11.88
CA GLU A 60 12.51 18.45 12.37
C GLU A 60 12.58 16.94 12.65
N SER A 61 11.74 16.44 13.56
CA SER A 61 11.65 15.00 13.86
C SER A 61 11.01 14.23 12.69
N GLU A 62 11.70 13.20 12.18
CA GLU A 62 11.23 12.36 11.08
C GLU A 62 9.86 11.71 11.36
N GLU A 63 9.62 11.29 12.60
CA GLU A 63 8.35 10.68 13.04
C GLU A 63 7.18 11.67 13.02
N ALA A 64 7.46 12.95 13.28
CA ALA A 64 6.45 14.00 13.22
C ALA A 64 6.12 14.40 11.78
N VAL A 65 7.09 14.24 10.87
CA VAL A 65 7.03 14.75 9.50
C VAL A 65 6.49 13.71 8.51
N ILE A 66 6.79 12.43 8.73
CA ILE A 66 6.30 11.34 7.87
C ILE A 66 4.87 10.97 8.27
N ARG A 67 3.94 11.13 7.33
CA ARG A 67 2.52 10.80 7.54
C ARG A 67 2.36 9.30 7.77
N SER A 68 1.67 8.92 8.85
CA SER A 68 1.38 7.52 9.17
C SER A 68 0.73 6.76 8.00
N VAL A 69 1.14 5.51 7.80
CA VAL A 69 0.58 4.59 6.80
C VAL A 69 -0.90 4.36 7.06
N ARG A 70 -1.25 4.02 8.31
CA ARG A 70 -2.62 3.87 8.78
C ARG A 70 -3.44 5.13 8.49
N ALA A 71 -2.90 6.32 8.80
CA ALA A 71 -3.57 7.59 8.55
C ALA A 71 -3.76 7.91 7.05
N THR A 72 -2.94 7.31 6.18
CA THR A 72 -3.04 7.42 4.72
C THR A 72 -3.77 6.24 4.06
N THR A 73 -4.32 5.32 4.85
CA THR A 73 -5.10 4.19 4.34
C THR A 73 -6.58 4.56 4.30
N GLU A 74 -7.25 4.24 3.19
CA GLU A 74 -8.67 4.51 3.04
C GLU A 74 -9.49 3.74 4.10
N THR A 75 -10.54 4.37 4.64
CA THR A 75 -11.27 3.84 5.80
C THR A 75 -11.91 2.48 5.53
N ASN A 76 -12.54 2.33 4.36
CA ASN A 76 -13.14 1.09 3.85
C ASN A 76 -12.10 -0.02 3.65
N LEU A 77 -10.93 0.32 3.10
CA LEU A 77 -9.83 -0.61 2.96
C LEU A 77 -9.32 -1.03 4.32
N LEU A 78 -9.16 -0.10 5.27
CA LEU A 78 -8.73 -0.42 6.63
C LEU A 78 -9.75 -1.33 7.35
N ASP A 79 -11.05 -1.18 7.08
CA ASP A 79 -12.10 -2.10 7.57
C ASP A 79 -11.97 -3.50 6.95
N TYR A 80 -11.70 -3.58 5.66
CA TYR A 80 -11.41 -4.85 4.98
C TYR A 80 -10.16 -5.52 5.57
N LEU A 81 -9.07 -4.76 5.75
CA LEU A 81 -7.83 -5.27 6.33
C LEU A 81 -8.03 -5.80 7.75
N ALA A 82 -8.77 -5.07 8.58
CA ALA A 82 -9.07 -5.49 9.94
C ALA A 82 -9.79 -6.84 9.99
N ARG A 83 -10.80 -7.03 9.12
CA ARG A 83 -11.64 -8.22 9.09
C ARG A 83 -10.96 -9.43 8.45
N TYR A 84 -10.34 -9.22 7.29
CA TYR A 84 -9.92 -10.33 6.42
C TYR A 84 -8.41 -10.59 6.46
N GLU A 85 -7.59 -9.54 6.57
CA GLU A 85 -6.13 -9.68 6.50
C GLU A 85 -5.46 -9.85 7.86
N PHE A 86 -5.92 -9.09 8.86
CA PHE A 86 -5.34 -9.09 10.20
C PHE A 86 -6.18 -9.84 11.25
N GLN A 87 -7.48 -10.01 11.00
CA GLN A 87 -8.44 -10.63 11.94
C GLN A 87 -8.33 -10.05 13.37
N LYS A 88 -8.13 -8.74 13.47
CA LYS A 88 -7.96 -8.03 14.75
C LYS A 88 -8.70 -6.70 14.74
N ALA A 89 -8.91 -6.13 15.92
CA ALA A 89 -9.61 -4.86 16.05
C ALA A 89 -8.91 -3.75 15.23
N LYS A 90 -9.71 -2.90 14.59
CA LYS A 90 -9.22 -1.86 13.68
C LYS A 90 -8.23 -0.96 14.40
N GLU A 91 -8.45 -0.64 15.65
CA GLU A 91 -7.64 0.24 16.50
C GLU A 91 -6.25 -0.34 16.80
N SER A 92 -6.13 -1.67 16.77
CA SER A 92 -4.90 -2.41 17.06
C SER A 92 -3.96 -2.55 15.86
N ILE A 93 -4.35 -2.06 14.68
CA ILE A 93 -3.55 -2.14 13.45
C ILE A 93 -2.56 -0.96 13.42
N THR A 94 -1.28 -1.27 13.37
CA THR A 94 -0.18 -0.30 13.32
C THR A 94 0.31 -0.09 11.88
N ASP A 95 1.08 0.97 11.67
CA ASP A 95 1.77 1.20 10.39
C ASP A 95 2.69 0.04 10.01
N ALA A 96 3.37 -0.55 11.01
CA ALA A 96 4.26 -1.68 10.81
C ALA A 96 3.49 -2.91 10.32
N ASP A 97 2.32 -3.20 10.90
CA ASP A 97 1.46 -4.30 10.46
C ASP A 97 1.10 -4.19 8.97
N ILE A 98 0.69 -2.99 8.54
CA ILE A 98 0.30 -2.71 7.15
C ILE A 98 1.51 -2.86 6.23
N LEU A 99 2.67 -2.29 6.59
CA LEU A 99 3.88 -2.37 5.78
C LEU A 99 4.38 -3.81 5.61
N VAL A 100 4.33 -4.62 6.68
CA VAL A 100 4.72 -6.04 6.63
C VAL A 100 3.83 -6.80 5.66
N LYS A 101 2.49 -6.65 5.77
CA LYS A 101 1.54 -7.30 4.85
C LYS A 101 1.70 -6.87 3.40
N VAL A 102 1.86 -5.57 3.15
CA VAL A 102 2.10 -5.06 1.79
C VAL A 102 3.39 -5.63 1.21
N THR A 103 4.47 -5.66 2.00
CA THR A 103 5.76 -6.18 1.54
C THR A 103 5.71 -7.68 1.28
N ALA A 104 5.04 -8.44 2.15
CA ALA A 104 4.81 -9.87 1.97
C ALA A 104 4.04 -10.15 0.67
N ARG A 105 2.91 -9.47 0.45
CA ARG A 105 2.08 -9.63 -0.75
C ARG A 105 2.80 -9.23 -2.04
N VAL A 106 3.58 -8.16 -2.00
CA VAL A 106 4.43 -7.74 -3.13
C VAL A 106 5.55 -8.77 -3.39
N GLY A 107 6.11 -9.36 -2.34
CA GLY A 107 7.20 -10.35 -2.42
C GLY A 107 6.77 -11.77 -2.77
N GLU A 108 5.57 -12.19 -2.35
CA GLU A 108 5.01 -13.52 -2.60
C GLU A 108 4.85 -13.82 -4.09
N VAL A 109 4.61 -12.85 -4.95
CA VAL A 109 4.52 -13.08 -6.41
C VAL A 109 5.90 -13.23 -7.06
N MET A 110 6.97 -12.77 -6.40
CA MET A 110 8.35 -12.95 -6.89
C MET A 110 8.97 -14.28 -6.43
N ASN A 111 8.53 -14.84 -5.30
CA ASN A 111 9.09 -16.06 -4.70
C ASN A 111 8.12 -17.25 -4.65
N GLY A 112 6.81 -17.01 -4.67
CA GLY A 112 5.82 -18.03 -4.90
C GLY A 112 5.83 -18.33 -6.38
N HIS A 113 6.13 -19.58 -6.73
CA HIS A 113 5.71 -20.14 -8.01
C HIS A 113 4.24 -19.71 -8.17
N VAL A 114 3.96 -18.75 -9.04
CA VAL A 114 2.60 -18.53 -9.51
C VAL A 114 2.27 -19.87 -10.13
N PRO A 115 1.47 -20.75 -9.47
CA PRO A 115 1.05 -21.98 -10.12
C PRO A 115 0.42 -21.49 -11.40
N ASP A 116 0.80 -22.04 -12.55
CA ASP A 116 0.26 -21.58 -13.83
C ASP A 116 -1.26 -21.45 -13.67
N ILE A 117 -1.71 -20.20 -13.50
CA ILE A 117 -3.05 -19.92 -12.99
C ILE A 117 -4.05 -20.43 -14.02
N PHE A 118 -3.64 -20.42 -15.29
CA PHE A 118 -4.37 -21.01 -16.38
C PHE A 118 -4.47 -22.54 -16.24
N GLU A 119 -3.39 -23.24 -15.94
CA GLU A 119 -3.44 -24.69 -15.69
C GLU A 119 -4.23 -25.03 -14.41
N PHE A 120 -4.13 -24.22 -13.35
CA PHE A 120 -4.93 -24.40 -12.13
C PHE A 120 -6.43 -24.25 -12.44
N PHE A 121 -6.85 -23.16 -13.06
CA PHE A 121 -8.25 -23.00 -13.45
C PHE A 121 -8.69 -24.06 -14.47
N LYS A 122 -7.85 -24.43 -15.43
CA LYS A 122 -8.17 -25.50 -16.37
C LYS A 122 -8.38 -26.86 -15.70
N GLN A 123 -7.65 -27.13 -14.61
CA GLN A 123 -7.76 -28.39 -13.87
C GLN A 123 -8.96 -28.41 -12.92
N HIS A 124 -9.22 -27.29 -12.24
CA HIS A 124 -10.18 -27.20 -11.13
C HIS A 124 -11.51 -26.53 -11.49
N LEU A 125 -11.56 -25.71 -12.54
CA LEU A 125 -12.77 -25.01 -12.98
C LEU A 125 -13.42 -25.75 -14.16
N LYS A 126 -14.07 -26.88 -13.87
CA LYS A 126 -14.72 -27.74 -14.87
C LYS A 126 -16.22 -27.80 -14.65
N MET A 127 -16.98 -27.53 -15.72
CA MET A 127 -18.43 -27.68 -15.70
C MET A 127 -18.81 -29.15 -15.88
N ASP A 128 -19.60 -29.68 -14.95
CA ASP A 128 -20.13 -31.03 -15.01
C ASP A 128 -21.24 -31.13 -16.06
N LEU A 129 -20.90 -31.60 -17.27
CA LEU A 129 -21.84 -31.77 -18.36
C LEU A 129 -22.79 -32.97 -18.20
N SER A 130 -22.60 -33.79 -17.16
CA SER A 130 -23.52 -34.89 -16.85
C SER A 130 -24.78 -34.43 -16.12
N GLU A 131 -24.74 -33.26 -15.47
CA GLU A 131 -25.91 -32.59 -14.91
C GLU A 131 -26.78 -32.05 -16.04
N GLN A 132 -28.04 -32.49 -16.10
CA GLN A 132 -28.98 -32.13 -17.16
C GLN A 132 -29.66 -30.79 -16.87
N ASP A 133 -29.88 -30.48 -15.59
CA ASP A 133 -30.45 -29.22 -15.16
C ASP A 133 -29.43 -28.09 -15.35
N VAL A 134 -29.75 -27.14 -16.22
CA VAL A 134 -28.87 -26.03 -16.56
C VAL A 134 -28.58 -25.14 -15.36
N GLU A 135 -29.59 -24.87 -14.52
CA GLU A 135 -29.43 -24.03 -13.34
C GLU A 135 -28.59 -24.74 -12.28
N ALA A 136 -28.89 -26.02 -11.99
CA ALA A 136 -28.12 -26.80 -11.05
C ALA A 136 -26.65 -26.94 -11.50
N ARG A 137 -26.41 -27.11 -12.81
CA ARG A 137 -25.07 -27.20 -13.40
C ARG A 137 -24.26 -25.92 -13.22
N ILE A 138 -24.89 -24.75 -13.39
CA ILE A 138 -24.23 -23.45 -13.20
C ILE A 138 -23.98 -23.21 -11.71
N VAL A 139 -24.95 -23.48 -10.84
CA VAL A 139 -24.78 -23.31 -9.39
C VAL A 139 -23.64 -24.20 -8.88
N LYS A 140 -23.65 -25.48 -9.26
CA LYS A 140 -22.62 -26.45 -8.88
C LYS A 140 -21.22 -26.04 -9.37
N TYR A 141 -21.11 -25.47 -10.57
CA TYR A 141 -19.84 -24.96 -11.11
C TYR A 141 -19.21 -23.84 -10.25
N PHE A 142 -20.02 -23.01 -9.59
CA PHE A 142 -19.51 -21.95 -8.70
C PHE A 142 -19.39 -22.40 -7.24
N VAL A 143 -20.21 -23.35 -6.80
CA VAL A 143 -20.19 -23.88 -5.42
C VAL A 143 -19.05 -24.86 -5.21
N ASP A 144 -18.76 -25.72 -6.19
CA ASP A 144 -17.66 -26.70 -6.12
C ASP A 144 -16.30 -26.05 -6.37
N PHE A 145 -16.27 -24.78 -6.81
CA PHE A 145 -15.06 -23.97 -6.83
C PHE A 145 -14.77 -23.44 -5.42
N ASP A 146 -14.47 -24.36 -4.49
CA ASP A 146 -13.90 -24.02 -3.19
C ASP A 146 -12.38 -24.12 -3.31
N PRO A 147 -11.61 -23.02 -3.24
CA PRO A 147 -10.17 -23.13 -3.12
C PRO A 147 -9.87 -23.82 -1.80
N ASP A 148 -9.40 -25.07 -1.85
CA ASP A 148 -8.87 -25.75 -0.67
C ASP A 148 -7.96 -24.76 0.11
N PRO A 149 -8.07 -24.66 1.45
CA PRO A 149 -7.23 -23.81 2.26
C PRO A 149 -5.80 -24.38 2.35
N ILE A 150 -5.10 -24.47 1.21
CA ILE A 150 -3.72 -24.97 1.14
C ILE A 150 -2.71 -23.88 1.56
N PHE A 151 -3.15 -22.65 1.85
CA PHE A 151 -2.27 -21.58 2.34
C PHE A 151 -2.34 -21.32 3.85
N VAL A 152 -2.79 -22.30 4.64
CA VAL A 152 -2.61 -22.28 6.11
C VAL A 152 -1.83 -23.51 6.54
N THR A 153 -0.52 -23.53 6.29
CA THR A 153 0.54 -24.12 7.14
C THR A 153 1.85 -24.19 6.37
N GLY A 154 2.90 -23.56 6.92
CA GLY A 154 4.26 -23.55 6.39
C GLY A 154 5.04 -22.40 6.98
#